data_AF-A0AB33TCU5-F1
#
_entry.id   AF-A0AB33TCU5-F1
#
_cell.length_a   1.000
_cell.length_b   1.000
_cell.length_c   1.000
_cell.angle_alpha   90.00
_cell.angle_beta   90.00
_cell.angle_gamma   90.00
#
_symmetry.space_group_name_H-M   'P 1'
#
loop_
_entity.id
_entity.type
_entity.pdbx_description
1 polymer ?
#
loop_
_entity_poly.entity_id
_entity_poly.type
_entity_poly.pdbx_seq_one_letter_code
_entity_poly.pdbx_strand_id
1 'polypeptide(L)'
;MEPPQAPRDDVGELAYRDLMSEDGNTVYTDAIVEFTDGTLAKFTTAEILPNRTLRVTYTDTLYVDKGYVGDNEHQALTVTDTAVYNDGVWRSVNPPKRGVLMVGTWGKRRDGQDYHTRHPVEADVTADEAREHAKKWLSNYLPEQEVERKKHLFSTDIELGNSDKTARFYMYWPHGIDDDRNIALETRARLNAYHWRPDPDSTPD
;
A
#
# COMPACT_ATOMS: atom_id res chain seq x y z
N MET A 1 17.06 -15.08 -39.70
CA MET A 1 17.27 -13.78 -39.03
C MET A 1 16.50 -13.86 -37.73
N GLU A 2 17.20 -14.01 -36.60
CA GLU A 2 16.59 -13.90 -35.28
C GLU A 2 16.22 -12.44 -35.00
N PRO A 3 15.11 -12.19 -34.28
CA PRO A 3 14.78 -10.84 -33.85
C PRO A 3 15.82 -10.34 -32.82
N PRO A 4 16.13 -9.04 -32.80
CA PRO A 4 17.07 -8.49 -31.84
C PRO A 4 16.51 -8.67 -30.41
N GLN A 5 17.32 -9.27 -29.54
CA GLN A 5 17.04 -9.28 -28.10
C GLN A 5 17.10 -7.84 -27.60
N ALA A 6 16.02 -7.36 -26.99
CA ALA A 6 16.01 -6.08 -26.29
C ALA A 6 17.06 -6.11 -25.17
N PRO A 7 17.81 -5.00 -24.94
CA PRO A 7 18.75 -4.91 -23.84
C PRO A 7 18.02 -5.18 -22.51
N ARG A 8 18.57 -6.06 -21.67
CA ARG A 8 17.97 -6.52 -20.40
C ARG A 8 18.19 -5.54 -19.22
N ASP A 9 18.44 -4.27 -19.52
CA ASP A 9 18.93 -3.27 -18.55
C ASP A 9 17.89 -2.22 -18.16
N ASP A 10 16.59 -2.51 -18.28
CA ASP A 10 15.52 -1.64 -17.76
C ASP A 10 14.96 -2.21 -16.44
N VAL A 11 15.82 -2.38 -15.43
CA VAL A 11 15.35 -2.33 -14.05
C VAL A 11 15.23 -0.85 -13.73
N GLY A 12 14.02 -0.30 -13.89
CA GLY A 12 13.73 1.11 -13.64
C GLY A 12 14.07 1.50 -12.20
N GLU A 13 15.29 1.97 -12.02
CA GLU A 13 15.83 2.52 -10.78
C GLU A 13 15.25 3.92 -10.58
N LEU A 14 13.98 3.98 -10.19
CA LEU A 14 13.35 5.22 -9.75
C LEU A 14 13.55 5.34 -8.24
N ALA A 15 14.09 6.49 -7.84
CA ALA A 15 14.53 6.81 -6.49
C ALA A 15 13.41 6.66 -5.45
N TYR A 16 13.50 5.67 -4.57
CA TYR A 16 12.61 5.55 -3.41
C TYR A 16 13.44 5.16 -2.18
N ARG A 17 12.90 5.44 -0.98
CA ARG A 17 13.62 5.22 0.28
C ARG A 17 13.91 3.73 0.48
N ASP A 18 15.08 3.31 0.02
CA ASP A 18 15.70 2.05 0.35
C ASP A 18 15.88 2.02 1.87
N LEU A 19 15.12 1.17 2.56
CA LEU A 19 15.70 0.56 3.73
C LEU A 19 16.84 -0.29 3.19
N MET A 20 18.08 0.16 3.41
CA MET A 20 19.22 -0.71 3.20
C MET A 20 19.11 -1.82 4.23
N SER A 21 19.16 -3.08 3.78
CA SER A 21 19.38 -4.17 4.73
C SER A 21 20.72 -3.96 5.44
N GLU A 22 20.96 -4.67 6.56
CA GLU A 22 22.25 -4.59 7.25
C GLU A 22 23.43 -4.94 6.32
N ASP A 23 23.14 -5.69 5.24
CA ASP A 23 24.08 -6.10 4.20
C ASP A 23 24.17 -5.11 3.01
N GLY A 24 23.44 -4.00 3.05
CA GLY A 24 23.47 -2.93 2.03
C GLY A 24 22.61 -3.19 0.79
N ASN A 25 21.67 -4.15 0.83
CA ASN A 25 20.75 -4.40 -0.28
C ASN A 25 19.52 -3.49 -0.21
N THR A 26 18.99 -3.10 -1.36
CA THR A 26 17.72 -2.38 -1.48
C THR A 26 16.54 -3.26 -1.02
N VAL A 27 15.79 -2.76 -0.02
CA VAL A 27 14.54 -3.36 0.46
C VAL A 27 13.35 -2.48 0.11
N TYR A 28 12.38 -3.05 -0.59
CA TYR A 28 11.10 -2.45 -0.92
C TYR A 28 10.06 -2.83 0.13
N THR A 29 9.32 -1.84 0.66
CA THR A 29 8.18 -2.06 1.56
C THR A 29 6.86 -2.05 0.79
N ASP A 30 5.88 -2.85 1.22
CA ASP A 30 4.57 -3.00 0.56
C ASP A 30 4.66 -3.37 -0.94
N ALA A 31 5.71 -4.10 -1.29
CA ALA A 31 6.11 -4.36 -2.66
C ALA A 31 5.14 -5.26 -3.43
N ILE A 32 4.94 -4.95 -4.71
CA ILE A 32 4.24 -5.79 -5.67
C ILE A 32 5.26 -6.50 -6.54
N VAL A 33 5.27 -7.82 -6.48
CA VAL A 33 6.18 -8.67 -7.26
C VAL A 33 5.42 -9.27 -8.43
N GLU A 34 5.99 -9.12 -9.63
CA GLU A 34 5.55 -9.82 -10.85
C GLU A 34 6.43 -11.05 -11.06
N PHE A 35 5.81 -12.22 -11.15
CA PHE A 35 6.48 -13.48 -11.43
C PHE A 35 6.55 -13.78 -12.94
N THR A 36 7.45 -14.66 -13.35
CA THR A 36 7.65 -14.97 -14.78
C THR A 36 6.50 -15.71 -15.43
N ASP A 37 5.65 -16.37 -14.64
CA ASP A 37 4.39 -16.99 -15.05
C ASP A 37 3.24 -15.97 -15.24
N GLY A 38 3.48 -14.68 -14.94
CA GLY A 38 2.50 -13.60 -15.05
C GLY A 38 1.63 -13.42 -13.80
N THR A 39 1.87 -14.19 -12.73
CA THR A 39 1.26 -13.96 -11.43
C THR A 39 1.81 -12.70 -10.77
N LEU A 40 0.97 -12.08 -9.94
CA LEU A 40 1.29 -10.85 -9.20
C LEU A 40 0.91 -11.07 -7.75
N ALA A 41 1.80 -10.74 -6.82
CA ALA A 41 1.54 -10.82 -5.38
C ALA A 41 2.07 -9.57 -4.66
N LYS A 42 1.34 -9.15 -3.61
CA LYS A 42 1.78 -8.08 -2.70
C LYS A 42 2.47 -8.71 -1.49
N PHE A 43 3.63 -8.19 -1.14
CA PHE A 43 4.44 -8.59 0.01
C PHE A 43 4.66 -7.40 0.93
N THR A 44 4.87 -7.67 2.23
CA THR A 44 5.20 -6.62 3.21
C THR A 44 6.60 -6.08 2.96
N THR A 45 7.55 -6.95 2.62
CA THR A 45 8.86 -6.53 2.13
C THR A 45 9.34 -7.41 0.97
N ALA A 46 10.18 -6.83 0.11
CA ALA A 46 10.91 -7.54 -0.92
C ALA A 46 12.35 -7.00 -0.96
N GLU A 47 13.34 -7.88 -0.89
CA GLU A 47 14.77 -7.58 -0.92
C GLU A 47 15.38 -8.27 -2.14
N ILE A 48 16.08 -7.52 -2.99
CA ILE A 48 16.84 -8.09 -4.10
C ILE A 48 18.26 -8.34 -3.60
N LEU A 49 18.57 -9.60 -3.38
CA LEU A 49 19.88 -10.07 -2.94
C LEU A 49 20.88 -10.12 -4.11
N PRO A 50 22.19 -10.27 -3.82
CA PRO A 50 23.19 -10.57 -4.84
C PRO A 50 22.77 -11.77 -5.71
N ASN A 51 23.20 -11.77 -6.98
CA ASN A 51 22.81 -12.74 -8.02
C ASN A 51 21.32 -12.70 -8.44
N ARG A 52 20.63 -11.58 -8.22
CA ARG A 52 19.21 -11.39 -8.58
C ARG A 52 18.26 -12.40 -7.90
N THR A 53 18.65 -12.91 -6.74
CA THR A 53 17.76 -13.68 -5.89
C THR A 53 16.80 -12.73 -5.18
N LEU A 54 15.50 -13.02 -5.21
CA LEU A 54 14.49 -12.21 -4.54
C LEU A 54 14.09 -12.87 -3.23
N ARG A 55 14.30 -12.17 -2.11
CA ARG A 55 13.72 -12.56 -0.81
C ARG A 55 12.48 -11.73 -0.57
N VAL A 56 11.35 -12.35 -0.28
CA VAL A 56 10.11 -11.65 0.04
C VAL A 56 9.59 -12.09 1.40
N THR A 57 8.97 -11.16 2.13
CA THR A 57 8.34 -11.42 3.41
C THR A 57 6.90 -10.93 3.39
N TYR A 58 5.99 -11.78 3.83
CA TYR A 58 4.59 -11.42 4.08
C TYR A 58 4.32 -11.44 5.59
N THR A 59 3.79 -10.35 6.11
CA THR A 59 3.38 -10.21 7.50
C THR A 59 1.91 -9.86 7.56
N ASP A 60 1.14 -10.58 8.34
CA ASP A 60 -0.30 -10.37 8.55
C ASP A 60 -0.64 -10.40 10.04
N THR A 61 -1.75 -9.76 10.42
CA THR A 61 -2.27 -9.78 11.79
C THR A 61 -3.64 -10.43 11.81
N LEU A 62 -3.71 -11.59 12.46
CA LEU A 62 -4.94 -12.36 12.65
C LEU A 62 -5.51 -12.07 14.04
N TYR A 63 -6.82 -11.87 14.14
CA TYR A 63 -7.52 -11.77 15.42
C TYR A 63 -8.13 -13.13 15.73
N VAL A 64 -7.61 -13.81 16.76
CA VAL A 64 -8.10 -15.11 17.21
C VAL A 64 -8.78 -14.97 18.57
N ASP A 65 -9.80 -15.79 18.81
CA ASP A 65 -10.47 -15.81 20.11
C ASP A 65 -9.54 -16.40 21.17
N LYS A 66 -9.42 -15.73 22.33
CA LYS A 66 -8.57 -16.20 23.43
C LYS A 66 -9.08 -17.47 24.13
N GLY A 67 -10.27 -17.97 23.81
CA GLY A 67 -10.78 -19.25 24.30
C GLY A 67 -12.24 -19.23 24.74
N TYR A 68 -12.69 -20.38 25.25
CA TYR A 68 -14.10 -20.71 25.51
C TYR A 68 -14.55 -20.35 26.95
N VAL A 69 -14.40 -19.12 27.40
CA VAL A 69 -15.05 -18.66 28.64
C VAL A 69 -15.36 -17.17 28.53
N GLY A 70 -16.62 -16.85 28.18
CA GLY A 70 -17.35 -15.65 28.61
C GLY A 70 -16.91 -14.27 28.12
N ASP A 71 -15.64 -14.09 27.77
CA ASP A 71 -15.08 -12.79 27.43
C ASP A 71 -14.79 -12.77 25.91
N ASN A 72 -15.48 -11.89 25.19
CA ASN A 72 -15.23 -11.60 23.76
C ASN A 72 -13.87 -10.90 23.56
N GLU A 73 -12.82 -11.42 24.18
CA GLU A 73 -11.45 -10.93 24.01
C GLU A 73 -10.81 -11.63 22.82
N HIS A 74 -10.63 -10.85 21.75
CA HIS A 74 -9.78 -11.25 20.63
C HIS A 74 -8.31 -10.93 20.96
N GLN A 75 -7.42 -11.87 20.66
CA GLN A 75 -5.98 -11.64 20.66
C GLN A 75 -5.51 -11.41 19.23
N ALA A 76 -4.79 -10.31 19.02
CA ALA A 76 -4.03 -10.10 17.80
C ALA A 76 -2.78 -11.00 17.81
N LEU A 77 -2.63 -11.82 16.78
CA LEU A 77 -1.44 -12.62 16.50
C LEU A 77 -0.86 -12.18 15.17
N THR A 78 0.42 -11.82 15.16
CA THR A 78 1.15 -11.48 13.93
C THR A 78 1.81 -12.73 13.39
N VAL A 79 1.55 -13.04 12.12
CA VAL A 79 2.18 -14.14 11.37
C VAL A 79 3.12 -13.52 10.35
N THR A 80 4.38 -13.94 10.34
CA THR A 80 5.38 -13.53 9.37
C THR A 80 5.92 -14.76 8.65
N ASP A 81 5.95 -14.71 7.33
CA ASP A 81 6.47 -15.77 6.47
C ASP A 81 7.42 -15.19 5.42
N THR A 82 8.50 -15.89 5.12
CA THR A 82 9.56 -15.44 4.20
C THR A 82 9.86 -16.53 3.18
N ALA A 83 9.91 -16.18 1.90
CA ALA A 83 10.38 -17.07 0.83
C ALA A 83 11.51 -16.43 0.01
N VAL A 84 12.21 -17.28 -0.73
CA VAL A 84 13.34 -16.91 -1.57
C VAL A 84 13.11 -17.48 -2.97
N TYR A 85 13.19 -16.63 -3.98
CA TYR A 85 13.06 -16.98 -5.39
C TYR A 85 14.38 -16.72 -6.12
N ASN A 86 14.82 -17.71 -6.90
CA ASN A 86 16.01 -17.58 -7.73
C ASN A 86 15.77 -16.62 -8.91
N ASP A 87 16.86 -16.19 -9.54
CA ASP A 87 16.80 -15.44 -10.80
C ASP A 87 16.00 -16.22 -11.85
N GLY A 88 15.20 -15.52 -12.65
CA GLY A 88 14.33 -16.11 -13.67
C GLY A 88 12.95 -16.62 -13.19
N VAL A 89 12.67 -16.63 -11.88
CA VAL A 89 11.32 -16.93 -11.36
C VAL A 89 10.46 -15.65 -11.24
N TRP A 90 11.12 -14.50 -11.11
CA TRP A 90 10.48 -13.19 -10.97
C TRP A 90 10.93 -12.24 -12.09
N ARG A 91 10.10 -11.23 -12.38
CA ARG A 91 10.32 -10.24 -13.45
C ARG A 91 10.62 -8.85 -12.91
N SER A 92 9.79 -8.38 -12.00
CA SER A 92 9.90 -7.02 -11.46
C SER A 92 9.39 -6.93 -10.03
N VAL A 93 9.95 -5.98 -9.28
CA VAL A 93 9.49 -5.58 -7.96
C VAL A 93 9.12 -4.10 -8.05
N ASN A 94 7.88 -3.76 -7.70
CA ASN A 94 7.38 -2.40 -7.79
C ASN A 94 6.91 -1.96 -6.40
N PRO A 95 7.35 -0.81 -5.87
CA PRO A 95 6.74 -0.24 -4.68
C PRO A 95 5.28 0.16 -4.97
N PRO A 96 4.43 0.28 -3.94
CA PRO A 96 3.08 0.80 -4.13
C PRO A 96 3.12 2.25 -4.60
N LYS A 97 2.12 2.67 -5.37
CA LYS A 97 1.97 4.06 -5.82
C LYS A 97 1.81 4.97 -4.60
N ARG A 98 2.65 6.02 -4.57
CA ARG A 98 2.63 7.05 -3.52
C ARG A 98 2.12 8.37 -4.09
N GLY A 99 1.38 9.12 -3.28
CA GLY A 99 0.75 10.37 -3.67
C GLY A 99 0.68 11.35 -2.52
N VAL A 100 -0.07 12.43 -2.72
CA VAL A 100 -0.33 13.43 -1.68
C VAL A 100 -1.77 13.29 -1.23
N LEU A 101 -1.96 13.06 0.08
CA LEU A 101 -3.28 13.13 0.69
C LEU A 101 -3.69 14.59 0.78
N MET A 102 -4.78 14.93 0.12
CA MET A 102 -5.37 16.26 0.14
C MET A 102 -6.69 16.25 0.91
N VAL A 103 -6.99 17.37 1.56
CA VAL A 103 -8.32 17.63 2.12
C VAL A 103 -8.89 18.92 1.53
N GLY A 104 -10.12 18.83 1.03
CA GLY A 104 -10.95 19.99 0.71
C GLY A 104 -11.87 20.28 1.88
N THR A 105 -11.92 21.53 2.35
CA THR A 105 -12.87 21.94 3.39
C THR A 105 -13.77 23.06 2.90
N TRP A 106 -15.04 22.99 3.28
CA TRP A 106 -16.12 23.88 2.86
C TRP A 106 -16.94 24.29 4.07
N GLY A 107 -17.53 25.48 4.03
CA GLY A 107 -18.44 25.94 5.07
C GLY A 107 -18.66 27.44 5.01
N LYS A 108 -19.27 27.99 6.05
CA LYS A 108 -19.49 29.44 6.19
C LYS A 108 -18.53 30.08 7.17
N ARG A 109 -18.01 31.24 6.80
CA ARG A 109 -17.27 32.14 7.69
C ARG A 109 -18.24 32.86 8.63
N ARG A 110 -17.69 33.51 9.67
CA ARG A 110 -18.49 34.31 10.64
C ARG A 110 -19.24 35.49 10.01
N ASP A 111 -18.77 35.97 8.86
CA ASP A 111 -19.40 37.01 8.06
C ASP A 111 -20.47 36.47 7.09
N GLY A 112 -20.74 35.16 7.12
CA GLY A 112 -21.72 34.49 6.27
C GLY A 112 -21.21 34.13 4.87
N GLN A 113 -19.96 34.45 4.52
CA GLN A 113 -19.39 34.07 3.23
C GLN A 113 -19.02 32.59 3.18
N ASP A 114 -19.35 31.94 2.06
CA ASP A 114 -18.88 30.60 1.78
C ASP A 114 -17.36 30.62 1.58
N TYR A 115 -16.68 29.62 2.13
CA TYR A 115 -15.27 29.39 1.87
C TYR A 115 -15.05 27.97 1.35
N HIS A 116 -14.00 27.84 0.54
CA HIS A 116 -13.47 26.57 0.09
C HIS A 116 -11.96 26.64 0.15
N THR A 117 -11.34 25.71 0.88
CA THR A 117 -9.89 25.58 0.93
C THR A 117 -9.47 24.16 0.61
N ARG A 118 -8.32 24.03 -0.03
CA ARG A 118 -7.65 22.75 -0.27
C ARG A 118 -6.25 22.85 0.29
N HIS A 119 -5.82 21.86 1.04
CA HIS A 119 -4.46 21.81 1.54
C HIS A 119 -3.96 20.37 1.63
N PRO A 120 -2.63 20.16 1.53
CA PRO A 120 -2.03 18.86 1.77
C PRO A 120 -2.17 18.50 3.25
N VAL A 121 -2.52 17.25 3.51
CA VAL A 121 -2.51 16.63 4.85
C VAL A 121 -1.19 15.93 5.07
N GLU A 122 -0.78 15.12 4.09
CA GLU A 122 0.46 14.35 4.10
C GLU A 122 0.92 14.13 2.66
N ALA A 123 2.23 14.17 2.43
CA ALA A 123 2.83 13.92 1.12
C ALA A 123 3.57 12.58 1.12
N ASP A 124 3.73 12.00 -0.06
CA ASP A 124 4.44 10.75 -0.26
C ASP A 124 3.84 9.61 0.58
N VAL A 125 2.55 9.33 0.41
CA VAL A 125 1.83 8.25 1.11
C VAL A 125 1.11 7.30 0.15
N THR A 126 1.00 6.03 0.53
CA THR A 126 0.16 5.03 -0.16
C THR A 126 -1.32 5.27 0.11
N ALA A 127 -2.21 4.57 -0.62
CA ALA A 127 -3.65 4.64 -0.36
C ALA A 127 -4.03 4.12 1.04
N ASP A 128 -3.31 3.11 1.54
CA ASP A 128 -3.55 2.51 2.86
C ASP A 128 -3.05 3.45 3.98
N GLU A 129 -1.84 3.98 3.85
CA GLU A 129 -1.29 4.99 4.77
C GLU A 129 -2.17 6.24 4.83
N ALA A 130 -2.65 6.72 3.67
CA ALA A 130 -3.52 7.88 3.58
C ALA A 130 -4.80 7.74 4.43
N ARG A 131 -5.31 6.52 4.61
CA ARG A 131 -6.48 6.27 5.47
C ARG A 131 -6.19 6.64 6.92
N GLU A 132 -5.03 6.24 7.44
CA GLU A 132 -4.62 6.50 8.81
C GLU A 132 -4.30 8.00 9.02
N HIS A 133 -3.65 8.64 8.06
CA HIS A 133 -3.44 10.10 8.09
C HIS A 133 -4.76 10.88 8.05
N ALA A 134 -5.75 10.45 7.27
CA ALA A 134 -7.07 11.06 7.23
C ALA A 134 -7.81 10.91 8.58
N LYS A 135 -7.75 9.73 9.21
CA LYS A 135 -8.31 9.52 10.56
C LYS A 135 -7.67 10.43 11.59
N LYS A 136 -6.34 10.51 11.62
CA LYS A 136 -5.58 11.40 12.51
C LYS A 136 -5.89 12.87 12.27
N TRP A 137 -6.17 13.28 11.03
CA TRP A 137 -6.62 14.62 10.74
C TRP A 137 -8.03 14.86 11.32
N LEU A 138 -8.95 13.92 11.12
CA LEU A 138 -10.35 14.00 11.59
C LEU A 138 -10.48 13.98 13.11
N SER A 139 -9.57 13.32 13.84
CA SER A 139 -9.61 13.27 15.30
C SER A 139 -9.42 14.65 15.96
N ASN A 140 -8.99 15.66 15.22
CA ASN A 140 -8.96 17.06 15.68
C ASN A 140 -10.34 17.73 15.66
N TYR A 141 -11.32 17.13 14.98
CA TYR A 141 -12.65 17.70 14.74
C TYR A 141 -13.79 16.83 15.26
N LEU A 142 -13.59 15.51 15.28
CA LEU A 142 -14.60 14.53 15.63
C LEU A 142 -14.09 13.64 16.78
N PRO A 143 -15.00 13.14 17.65
CA PRO A 143 -14.66 12.12 18.63
C PRO A 143 -14.12 10.85 17.96
N GLU A 144 -13.16 10.18 18.60
CA GLU A 144 -12.51 8.97 18.09
C GLU A 144 -13.51 7.89 17.63
N GLN A 145 -14.58 7.67 18.40
CA GLN A 145 -15.63 6.71 18.06
C GLN A 145 -16.36 7.05 16.74
N GLU A 146 -16.49 8.33 16.40
CA GLU A 146 -17.09 8.74 15.13
C GLU A 146 -16.12 8.56 13.98
N VAL A 147 -14.83 8.87 14.19
CA VAL A 147 -13.76 8.68 13.20
C VAL A 147 -13.66 7.21 12.80
N GLU A 148 -13.60 6.30 13.78
CA GLU A 148 -13.48 4.86 13.53
C GLU A 148 -14.70 4.26 12.82
N ARG A 149 -15.89 4.85 13.00
CA ARG A 149 -17.11 4.44 12.28
C ARG A 149 -17.12 4.87 10.81
N LYS A 150 -16.26 5.81 10.38
CA LYS A 150 -16.21 6.26 8.99
C LYS A 150 -15.54 5.20 8.09
N LYS A 151 -16.36 4.37 7.45
CA LYS A 151 -15.88 3.36 6.49
C LYS A 151 -15.36 3.98 5.19
N HIS A 152 -15.92 5.12 4.77
CA HIS A 152 -15.82 5.68 3.42
C HIS A 152 -15.10 7.04 3.37
N LEU A 153 -13.91 7.15 3.96
CA LEU A 153 -13.18 8.42 4.11
C LEU A 153 -12.89 9.18 2.80
N PHE A 154 -12.80 8.49 1.67
CA PHE A 154 -12.42 9.07 0.37
C PHE A 154 -13.58 9.27 -0.61
N SER A 155 -14.78 8.76 -0.31
CA SER A 155 -15.92 8.78 -1.23
C SER A 155 -17.09 9.62 -0.75
N THR A 156 -17.04 10.15 0.47
CA THR A 156 -18.13 10.92 1.07
C THR A 156 -17.65 12.25 1.61
N ASP A 157 -18.52 13.23 1.57
CA ASP A 157 -18.38 14.46 2.34
C ASP A 157 -18.60 14.15 3.84
N ILE A 158 -17.74 14.70 4.68
CA ILE A 158 -17.69 14.45 6.13
C ILE A 158 -18.00 15.74 6.86
N GLU A 159 -19.13 15.77 7.56
CA GLU A 159 -19.46 16.87 8.46
C GLU A 159 -18.48 16.92 9.64
N LEU A 160 -17.96 18.12 9.92
CA LEU A 160 -16.99 18.42 10.97
C LEU A 160 -17.71 19.16 12.11
N GLY A 161 -18.23 18.41 13.08
CA GLY A 161 -18.83 18.95 14.31
C GLY A 161 -19.81 20.12 14.14
N ASN A 162 -20.00 20.93 15.19
CA ASN A 162 -21.05 21.96 15.30
C ASN A 162 -20.85 23.22 14.42
N SER A 163 -20.12 23.15 13.30
CA SER A 163 -19.66 24.34 12.58
C SER A 163 -20.13 24.48 11.13
N ASP A 164 -21.09 23.68 10.66
CA ASP A 164 -21.52 23.60 9.25
C ASP A 164 -20.32 23.43 8.29
N LYS A 165 -19.25 22.82 8.80
CA LYS A 165 -18.03 22.57 8.04
C LYS A 165 -18.07 21.16 7.50
N THR A 166 -17.59 21.02 6.28
CA THR A 166 -17.52 19.73 5.60
C THR A 166 -16.10 19.51 5.10
N ALA A 167 -15.56 18.31 5.27
CA ALA A 167 -14.31 17.87 4.69
C ALA A 167 -14.52 16.78 3.66
N ARG A 168 -13.66 16.75 2.64
CA ARG A 168 -13.55 15.64 1.70
C ARG A 168 -12.08 15.34 1.45
N PHE A 169 -11.70 14.08 1.64
CA PHE A 169 -10.35 13.61 1.33
C PHE A 169 -10.27 13.07 -0.09
N TYR A 170 -9.12 13.26 -0.72
CA TYR A 170 -8.81 12.67 -2.01
C TYR A 170 -7.30 12.54 -2.14
N MET A 171 -6.88 11.55 -2.91
CA MET A 171 -5.47 11.38 -3.26
C MET A 171 -5.15 12.17 -4.52
N TYR A 172 -4.09 12.97 -4.46
CA TYR A 172 -3.46 13.54 -5.63
C TYR A 172 -2.24 12.70 -5.99
N TRP A 173 -2.35 11.93 -7.06
CA TRP A 173 -1.27 11.07 -7.54
C TRP A 173 -0.38 11.85 -8.51
N PRO A 174 0.95 11.76 -8.40
CA PRO A 174 1.83 12.30 -9.43
C PRO A 174 1.50 11.62 -10.77
N HIS A 175 1.25 12.41 -11.80
CA HIS A 175 0.98 11.90 -13.14
C HIS A 175 2.29 11.44 -13.79
N GLY A 176 2.39 10.16 -14.13
CA GLY A 176 3.54 9.54 -14.79
C GLY A 176 3.15 8.71 -16.02
N ILE A 177 4.15 8.37 -16.84
CA ILE A 177 4.00 7.57 -18.06
C ILE A 177 3.44 6.15 -17.74
N ASP A 178 3.70 5.65 -16.54
CA ASP A 178 3.28 4.32 -16.07
C ASP A 178 2.06 4.35 -15.12
N ASP A 179 1.29 5.43 -15.08
CA ASP A 179 0.16 5.60 -14.15
C ASP A 179 -0.89 4.48 -14.26
N ASP A 180 -1.32 4.20 -15.48
CA ASP A 180 -2.32 3.16 -15.76
C ASP A 180 -1.77 1.76 -15.47
N ARG A 181 -0.47 1.55 -15.71
CA ARG A 181 0.22 0.29 -15.43
C ARG A 181 0.30 0.04 -13.93
N ASN A 182 0.70 1.03 -13.13
CA ASN A 182 0.81 0.91 -11.68
C ASN A 182 -0.56 0.67 -11.03
N ILE A 183 -1.60 1.38 -11.46
CA ILE A 183 -2.98 1.16 -10.99
C ILE A 183 -3.46 -0.24 -11.38
N ALA A 184 -3.14 -0.71 -12.59
CA ALA A 184 -3.49 -2.06 -13.03
C ALA A 184 -2.75 -3.15 -12.24
N LEU A 185 -1.46 -2.96 -11.94
CA LEU A 185 -0.67 -3.86 -11.10
C LEU A 185 -1.25 -3.94 -9.69
N GLU A 186 -1.52 -2.81 -9.05
CA GLU A 186 -2.16 -2.75 -7.72
C GLU A 186 -3.53 -3.43 -7.69
N THR A 187 -4.35 -3.19 -8.71
CA THR A 187 -5.69 -3.78 -8.80
C THR A 187 -5.62 -5.29 -8.98
N ARG A 188 -4.66 -5.79 -9.78
CA ARG A 188 -4.47 -7.24 -10.03
C ARG A 188 -3.81 -7.96 -8.85
N ALA A 189 -2.94 -7.29 -8.11
CA ALA A 189 -2.25 -7.88 -6.95
C ALA A 189 -3.17 -8.09 -5.74
N ARG A 190 -4.33 -7.43 -5.68
CA ARG A 190 -5.26 -7.44 -4.52
C ARG A 190 -5.89 -8.80 -4.16
N LEU A 191 -5.63 -9.89 -4.90
CA LEU A 191 -6.34 -11.17 -4.71
C LEU A 191 -5.47 -12.44 -4.60
N ASN A 192 -4.14 -12.37 -4.59
CA ASN A 192 -3.31 -13.54 -4.94
C ASN A 192 -2.40 -14.13 -3.84
N ALA A 193 -2.64 -13.87 -2.55
CA ALA A 193 -1.90 -14.59 -1.51
C ALA A 193 -2.31 -16.08 -1.36
N TYR A 194 -3.32 -16.54 -2.10
CA TYR A 194 -3.54 -17.98 -2.29
C TYR A 194 -2.55 -18.45 -3.37
N HIS A 195 -1.57 -19.30 -3.02
CA HIS A 195 -0.55 -19.91 -3.92
C HIS A 195 0.74 -19.10 -4.20
N TRP A 196 1.12 -18.14 -3.37
CA TRP A 196 2.40 -17.43 -3.59
C TRP A 196 3.64 -18.32 -3.37
N ARG A 197 3.54 -19.36 -2.54
CA ARG A 197 4.66 -20.29 -2.34
C ARG A 197 4.88 -21.14 -3.61
N PRO A 198 6.14 -21.38 -4.01
CA PRO A 198 6.44 -22.42 -4.98
C PRO A 198 5.91 -23.76 -4.46
N ASP A 199 5.29 -24.54 -5.33
CA ASP A 199 4.84 -25.90 -4.97
C ASP A 199 6.09 -26.69 -4.56
N PRO A 200 6.15 -27.28 -3.35
CA PRO A 200 7.35 -27.97 -2.88
C PRO A 200 7.78 -29.13 -3.78
N ASP A 201 6.87 -29.64 -4.63
CA ASP A 201 7.11 -30.71 -5.59
C ASP A 201 7.59 -30.23 -6.98
N SER A 202 7.80 -28.93 -7.18
CA SER A 202 8.21 -28.34 -8.47
C SER A 202 9.72 -28.05 -8.57
N THR A 203 10.57 -28.90 -7.97
CA THR A 203 11.99 -28.96 -8.35
C THR A 203 12.12 -29.54 -9.76
N PRO A 204 12.73 -28.82 -10.72
CA PRO A 204 13.08 -29.43 -11.99
C PRO A 204 14.21 -30.46 -11.77
N ASP A 205 13.98 -31.68 -12.25
CA ASP A 205 15.04 -32.69 -12.48
C ASP A 205 16.15 -32.16 -13.42
#